data_AF-A0A914CZ13-F1
#
_entry.id   AF-A0A914CZ13-F1
#
_cell.length_a   1.000
_cell.length_b   1.000
_cell.length_c   1.000
_cell.angle_alpha   90.00
_cell.angle_beta   90.00
_cell.angle_gamma   90.00
#
_symmetry.space_group_name_H-M   'P 1'
#
loop_
_entity.id
_entity.type
_entity.pdbx_description
1 polymer ?
#
loop_
_entity_poly.entity_id
_entity_poly.type
_entity_poly.pdbx_seq_one_letter_code
_entity_poly.pdbx_strand_id
1 'polypeptide(L)'
;MFALIGTLWNTAVLGTAIYFLNTINLFEFNFSFSTALLFAALLAASDPVAVIAIFEELHINEFLYINVFGEALFNDCISLVLFSTFKSLISLQNEPVGSFTYINSVIYFIISTFGGIFVGIIFGFITSLFFK
;
A
#
# COMPACT_ATOMS: atom_id res chain seq x y z
N MET A 1 12.02 4.29 6.90
CA MET A 1 12.76 3.45 5.92
C MET A 1 12.27 2.00 5.93
N PHE A 2 11.85 1.47 7.08
CA PHE A 2 11.25 0.14 7.19
C PHE A 2 9.88 0.00 6.52
N ALA A 3 9.04 1.05 6.52
CA ALA A 3 7.73 1.02 5.84
C ALA A 3 7.77 0.49 4.40
N LEU A 4 8.64 1.03 3.53
CA LEU A 4 8.63 0.68 2.11
C LEU A 4 8.93 -0.80 1.86
N ILE A 5 10.04 -1.29 2.44
CA ILE A 5 10.46 -2.69 2.28
C ILE A 5 9.54 -3.61 3.09
N GLY A 6 9.15 -3.21 4.29
CA GLY A 6 8.29 -3.97 5.19
C GLY A 6 6.90 -4.18 4.63
N THR A 7 6.25 -3.16 4.09
CA THR A 7 4.92 -3.26 3.46
C THR A 7 4.94 -4.11 2.21
N LEU A 8 5.97 -3.96 1.37
CA LEU A 8 6.15 -4.81 0.18
C LEU A 8 6.33 -6.27 0.57
N TRP A 9 7.20 -6.54 1.55
CA TRP A 9 7.42 -7.88 2.08
C TRP A 9 6.16 -8.47 2.71
N ASN A 10 5.48 -7.68 3.55
CA ASN A 10 4.23 -8.09 4.22
C ASN A 10 3.15 -8.46 3.19
N THR A 11 2.96 -7.60 2.18
CA THR A 11 2.00 -7.86 1.08
C THR A 11 2.35 -9.13 0.31
N ALA A 12 3.64 -9.34 0.00
CA ALA A 12 4.09 -10.52 -0.72
C ALA A 12 3.88 -11.81 0.09
N VAL A 13 4.25 -11.80 1.37
CA VAL A 13 4.11 -12.96 2.26
C VAL A 13 2.64 -13.27 2.54
N LEU A 14 1.83 -12.28 2.88
CA LEU A 14 0.39 -12.48 3.10
C LEU A 14 -0.32 -12.95 1.82
N GLY A 15 -0.03 -12.32 0.68
CA GLY A 15 -0.67 -12.67 -0.59
C GLY A 15 -0.33 -14.08 -1.05
N THR A 16 0.94 -14.48 -0.91
CA THR A 16 1.37 -15.86 -1.21
C THR A 16 0.78 -16.87 -0.24
N ALA A 17 0.71 -16.56 1.06
CA ALA A 17 0.07 -17.42 2.05
C ALA A 17 -1.42 -17.62 1.75
N ILE A 18 -2.15 -16.54 1.47
CA ILE A 18 -3.58 -16.59 1.11
C ILE A 18 -3.80 -17.41 -0.17
N TYR A 19 -2.95 -17.26 -1.18
CA TYR A 19 -3.02 -18.05 -2.40
C TYR A 19 -2.71 -19.54 -2.18
N PHE A 20 -1.74 -19.85 -1.32
CA PHE A 20 -1.42 -21.23 -0.96
C PHE A 20 -2.58 -21.89 -0.22
N LEU A 21 -3.22 -21.18 0.71
CA LEU A 21 -4.44 -21.63 1.40
C LEU A 21 -5.60 -21.88 0.41
N ASN A 22 -5.72 -21.08 -0.65
CA ASN A 22 -6.67 -21.34 -1.73
C ASN A 22 -6.36 -22.67 -2.45
N THR A 23 -5.09 -22.90 -2.76
CA THR A 23 -4.64 -24.10 -3.51
C THR A 23 -4.96 -25.42 -2.78
N ILE A 24 -5.01 -25.39 -1.45
CA ILE A 24 -5.39 -26.55 -0.62
C ILE A 24 -6.91 -26.66 -0.39
N ASN A 25 -7.73 -25.94 -1.17
CA ASN A 25 -9.20 -25.93 -1.12
C ASN A 25 -9.80 -25.58 0.26
N LEU A 26 -9.11 -24.74 1.05
CA LEU A 26 -9.65 -24.24 2.33
C LEU A 26 -10.73 -23.16 2.14
N PHE A 27 -10.76 -22.51 0.98
CA PHE A 27 -11.76 -21.51 0.63
C PHE A 27 -12.70 -22.07 -0.43
N GLU A 28 -14.00 -21.79 -0.29
CA GLU A 28 -15.01 -22.18 -1.29
C GLU A 28 -14.88 -21.38 -2.61
N PHE A 29 -14.16 -20.25 -2.59
CA PHE A 29 -13.95 -19.38 -3.73
C PHE A 29 -12.57 -19.59 -4.34
N ASN A 30 -12.54 -19.91 -5.64
CA ASN A 30 -11.30 -19.91 -6.42
C ASN A 30 -10.97 -18.48 -6.85
N PHE A 31 -9.87 -17.92 -6.34
CA PHE A 31 -9.43 -16.56 -6.68
C PHE A 31 -8.02 -16.57 -7.28
N SER A 32 -7.77 -15.62 -8.18
CA SER A 32 -6.47 -15.51 -8.85
C SER A 32 -5.37 -15.04 -7.88
N PHE A 33 -4.11 -15.29 -8.23
CA PHE A 33 -2.96 -14.80 -7.45
C PHE A 33 -2.97 -13.26 -7.30
N SER A 34 -3.37 -12.53 -8.35
CA SER A 34 -3.52 -11.07 -8.31
C SER A 34 -4.61 -10.62 -7.33
N THR A 35 -5.70 -11.40 -7.20
CA THR A 35 -6.76 -11.14 -6.22
C THR A 35 -6.27 -11.37 -4.79
N ALA A 36 -5.46 -12.41 -4.56
CA ALA A 36 -4.84 -12.66 -3.27
C ALA A 36 -3.88 -11.52 -2.86
N LEU A 37 -3.06 -11.04 -3.81
CA LEU A 37 -2.17 -9.89 -3.60
C LEU A 37 -2.91 -8.58 -3.38
N LEU A 38 -4.02 -8.34 -4.10
CA LEU A 38 -4.87 -7.17 -3.88
C LEU A 38 -5.43 -7.16 -2.46
N PHE A 39 -5.91 -8.31 -1.98
CA PHE A 39 -6.43 -8.44 -0.62
C PHE A 39 -5.31 -8.26 0.42
N ALA A 40 -4.13 -8.84 0.17
CA ALA A 40 -2.98 -8.64 1.04
C ALA A 40 -2.52 -7.17 1.09
N ALA A 41 -2.54 -6.45 -0.03
CA ALA A 41 -2.19 -5.02 -0.07
C ALA A 41 -3.16 -4.18 0.75
N LEU A 42 -4.44 -4.55 0.78
CA LEU A 42 -5.45 -3.89 1.62
C LEU A 42 -5.20 -4.14 3.13
N LEU A 43 -4.66 -5.31 3.49
CA LEU A 43 -4.32 -5.65 4.87
C LEU A 43 -2.94 -5.15 5.31
N ALA A 44 -2.08 -4.73 4.38
CA ALA A 44 -0.70 -4.36 4.68
C ALA A 44 -0.58 -2.98 5.37
N ALA A 45 -1.56 -2.10 5.17
CA ALA A 45 -1.69 -0.82 5.87
C ALA A 45 -1.80 -1.06 7.39
N SER A 46 -1.04 -0.29 8.18
CA SER A 46 -0.99 -0.43 9.63
C SER A 46 -1.44 0.86 10.29
N ASP A 47 -2.52 0.79 11.06
CA ASP A 47 -3.06 1.95 11.78
C ASP A 47 -2.28 2.18 13.10
N PRO A 48 -1.60 3.33 13.28
CA PRO A 48 -0.80 3.61 14.46
C PRO A 48 -1.64 4.21 15.61
N VAL A 49 -2.92 4.50 15.41
CA VAL A 49 -3.74 5.30 16.35
C VAL A 49 -3.71 4.74 17.77
N ALA A 50 -3.83 3.42 17.93
CA ALA A 50 -3.79 2.79 19.25
C ALA A 50 -2.41 2.89 19.93
N VAL A 51 -1.33 2.77 19.16
CA VAL A 51 0.05 2.87 19.68
C VAL A 51 0.37 4.30 20.08
N ILE A 52 -0.07 5.26 19.26
CA ILE A 52 0.12 6.68 19.51
C ILE A 52 -0.59 7.12 20.80
N ALA A 53 -1.85 6.69 21.00
CA ALA A 53 -2.61 7.04 22.21
C ALA A 53 -1.89 6.58 23.50
N ILE A 54 -1.31 5.38 23.48
CA ILE A 54 -0.53 4.85 24.61
C ILE A 54 0.78 5.64 24.80
N PHE A 55 1.43 6.06 23.72
CA PHE A 55 2.68 6.82 23.81
C PHE A 55 2.49 8.21 24.43
N GLU A 56 1.35 8.86 24.16
CA GLU A 56 0.97 10.11 24.80
C GLU A 56 0.69 9.91 26.30
N GLU A 57 -0.03 8.85 26.68
CA GLU A 57 -0.34 8.53 28.07
C GLU A 57 0.93 8.21 28.90
N LEU A 58 1.91 7.56 28.27
CA LEU A 58 3.19 7.20 28.89
C LEU A 58 4.25 8.32 28.82
N HIS A 59 3.92 9.49 28.27
CA HIS A 59 4.86 10.60 28.05
C HIS A 59 6.16 10.18 27.35
N ILE A 60 6.03 9.33 26.32
CA ILE A 60 7.17 8.83 25.55
C ILE A 60 7.76 9.95 24.68
N ASN A 61 9.05 9.82 24.34
CA ASN A 61 9.81 10.77 23.54
C ASN A 61 9.09 11.13 22.22
N GLU A 62 8.91 12.43 21.95
CA GLU A 62 8.31 12.97 20.70
C GLU A 62 8.96 12.41 19.43
N PHE A 63 10.26 12.09 19.46
CA PHE A 63 10.96 11.49 18.34
C PHE A 63 10.37 10.14 17.93
N LEU A 64 9.99 9.30 18.90
CA LEU A 64 9.37 8.00 18.64
C LEU A 64 7.95 8.16 18.10
N TYR A 65 7.20 9.13 18.63
CA TYR A 65 5.88 9.50 18.13
C TYR A 65 5.96 9.87 16.64
N ILE A 66 6.83 10.82 16.28
CA ILE A 66 6.94 11.33 14.90
C ILE A 66 7.38 10.20 13.96
N ASN A 67 8.29 9.33 14.40
CA ASN A 67 8.78 8.23 13.57
C ASN A 67 7.70 7.17 13.32
N VAL A 68 6.95 6.73 14.33
CA VAL A 68 5.87 5.74 14.17
C VAL A 68 4.71 6.31 13.34
N PHE A 69 4.33 7.56 13.60
CA PHE A 69 3.32 8.25 12.80
C PHE A 69 3.74 8.36 11.34
N GLY A 70 4.99 8.77 11.08
CA GLY A 70 5.53 8.84 9.73
C GLY A 70 5.59 7.48 9.05
N GLU A 71 5.99 6.43 9.77
CA GLU A 71 6.07 5.07 9.25
C GLU A 71 4.70 4.54 8.79
N ALA A 72 3.66 4.72 9.61
CA ALA A 72 2.30 4.38 9.26
C ALA A 72 1.78 5.18 8.06
N LEU A 73 2.02 6.50 8.03
CA LEU A 73 1.60 7.34 6.90
C LEU A 73 2.22 6.86 5.58
N PHE A 74 3.51 6.52 5.58
CA PHE A 74 4.16 5.95 4.42
C PHE A 74 3.57 4.58 4.05
N ASN A 75 3.34 3.71 5.04
CA ASN A 75 2.75 2.38 4.82
C ASN A 75 1.38 2.47 4.12
N ASP A 76 0.52 3.39 4.55
CA ASP A 76 -0.79 3.62 3.93
C ASP A 76 -0.66 4.04 2.47
N CYS A 77 0.24 4.97 2.16
CA CYS A 77 0.49 5.38 0.78
C CYS A 77 0.96 4.20 -0.09
N ILE A 78 1.91 3.39 0.39
CA ILE A 78 2.43 2.25 -0.38
C ILE A 78 1.34 1.20 -0.60
N SER A 79 0.59 0.87 0.46
CA SER A 79 -0.51 -0.09 0.41
C SER A 79 -1.60 0.34 -0.57
N LEU A 80 -1.94 1.63 -0.62
CA LEU A 80 -2.88 2.20 -1.59
C LEU A 80 -2.40 2.06 -3.04
N VAL A 81 -1.11 2.33 -3.29
CA VAL A 81 -0.53 2.20 -4.63
C VAL A 81 -0.50 0.74 -5.07
N LEU A 82 -0.09 -0.19 -4.18
CA LEU A 82 -0.13 -1.63 -4.44
C LEU A 82 -1.55 -2.11 -4.75
N PHE A 83 -2.53 -1.72 -3.92
CA PHE A 83 -3.94 -2.03 -4.15
C PHE A 83 -4.42 -1.56 -5.52
N SER A 84 -4.13 -0.30 -5.88
CA SER A 84 -4.52 0.28 -7.18
C SER A 84 -3.88 -0.47 -8.35
N THR A 85 -2.63 -0.91 -8.18
CA THR A 85 -1.88 -1.65 -9.20
C THR A 85 -2.45 -3.04 -9.43
N PHE A 86 -2.71 -3.81 -8.37
CA PHE A 86 -3.33 -5.12 -8.49
C PHE A 86 -4.77 -5.04 -8.99
N LYS A 87 -5.52 -4.01 -8.58
CA LYS A 87 -6.87 -3.75 -9.10
C LYS A 87 -6.85 -3.50 -10.61
N SER A 88 -5.90 -2.70 -11.08
CA SER A 88 -5.69 -2.48 -12.52
C SER A 88 -5.37 -3.80 -13.24
N LEU A 89 -4.46 -4.62 -12.70
CA LEU A 89 -4.12 -5.92 -13.28
C LEU A 89 -5.33 -6.85 -13.42
N ILE A 90 -6.19 -6.92 -12.40
CA ILE A 90 -7.41 -7.74 -12.43
C ILE A 90 -8.40 -7.20 -13.47
N SER A 91 -8.56 -5.88 -13.56
CA SER A 91 -9.49 -5.28 -14.54
C SER A 91 -9.09 -5.52 -16.00
N LEU A 92 -7.79 -5.70 -16.26
CA LEU A 92 -7.22 -5.94 -17.59
C LEU A 92 -7.25 -7.43 -17.99
N GLN A 93 -7.61 -8.32 -17.08
CA GLN A 93 -7.57 -9.78 -17.29
C GLN A 93 -8.65 -10.31 -18.26
N ASN A 94 -9.58 -9.44 -18.70
CA ASN A 94 -10.63 -9.76 -19.67
C ASN A 94 -10.24 -9.50 -21.14
N GLU A 95 -9.05 -8.93 -21.40
CA GLU A 95 -8.50 -8.69 -22.74
C GLU A 95 -7.34 -9.68 -23.01
N PRO A 96 -7.07 -10.11 -24.26
CA PRO A 96 -6.03 -11.09 -24.56
C PRO A 96 -4.66 -10.63 -24.02
N VAL A 97 -4.20 -11.35 -22.99
CA VAL A 97 -3.08 -10.95 -22.14
C VAL A 97 -1.75 -11.10 -22.89
N GLY A 98 -1.30 -10.02 -23.51
CA GLY A 98 0.07 -9.89 -24.02
C GLY A 98 1.03 -9.37 -22.93
N SER A 99 2.33 -9.59 -23.12
CA SER A 99 3.42 -9.05 -22.25
C SER A 99 3.37 -7.53 -22.06
N PHE A 100 2.65 -6.83 -22.93
CA PHE A 100 2.41 -5.38 -22.89
C PHE A 100 1.59 -4.93 -21.66
N THR A 101 0.74 -5.78 -21.11
CA THR A 101 -0.17 -5.45 -20.00
C THR A 101 0.59 -5.25 -18.68
N TYR A 102 1.59 -6.10 -18.40
CA TYR A 102 2.42 -5.97 -17.19
C TYR A 102 3.28 -4.71 -17.21
N ILE A 103 3.83 -4.36 -18.38
CA ILE A 103 4.62 -3.14 -18.56
C ILE A 103 3.74 -1.91 -18.31
N ASN A 104 2.52 -1.90 -18.84
CA ASN A 104 1.57 -0.82 -18.58
C ASN A 104 1.23 -0.69 -17.09
N SER A 105 1.03 -1.79 -16.36
CA SER A 105 0.76 -1.72 -14.91
C SER A 105 1.95 -1.15 -14.11
N VAL A 106 3.19 -1.47 -14.50
CA VAL A 106 4.39 -0.86 -13.89
C VAL A 106 4.46 0.64 -14.21
N ILE A 107 4.14 1.04 -15.44
CA ILE A 107 4.07 2.45 -15.83
C ILE A 107 2.99 3.19 -15.04
N TYR A 108 1.80 2.61 -14.88
CA TYR A 108 0.73 3.17 -14.06
C TYR A 108 1.15 3.32 -12.59
N PHE A 109 1.84 2.34 -12.02
CA PHE A 109 2.41 2.41 -10.67
C PHE A 109 3.37 3.60 -10.53
N ILE A 110 4.29 3.76 -11.48
CA ILE A 110 5.27 4.86 -11.48
C ILE A 110 4.56 6.21 -11.60
N ILE A 111 3.66 6.38 -12.57
CA ILE A 111 2.93 7.63 -12.78
C ILE A 111 2.08 7.98 -11.56
N SER A 112 1.38 7.01 -10.97
CA SER A 112 0.56 7.24 -9.79
C SER A 112 1.40 7.64 -8.57
N THR A 113 2.57 7.04 -8.40
CA THR A 113 3.49 7.34 -7.29
C THR A 113 4.07 8.76 -7.43
N PHE A 114 4.72 9.05 -8.56
CA PHE A 114 5.36 10.35 -8.77
C PHE A 114 4.36 11.48 -9.00
N GLY A 115 3.22 11.20 -9.64
CA GLY A 115 2.13 12.15 -9.79
C GLY A 115 1.53 12.54 -8.44
N GLY A 116 1.34 11.58 -7.53
CA GLY A 116 0.89 11.85 -6.16
C GLY A 116 1.87 12.73 -5.39
N ILE A 117 3.17 12.42 -5.47
CA ILE A 117 4.24 13.24 -4.85
C ILE A 117 4.21 14.67 -5.39
N PHE A 118 4.13 14.83 -6.71
CA PHE A 118 4.13 16.14 -7.37
C PHE A 118 2.93 16.99 -6.96
N VAL A 119 1.71 16.41 -7.00
CA VAL A 119 0.49 17.09 -6.55
C VAL A 119 0.58 17.45 -5.06
N GLY A 120 1.11 16.54 -4.23
CA GLY A 120 1.32 16.78 -2.79
C GLY A 120 2.24 17.97 -2.52
N ILE A 121 3.35 18.09 -3.27
CA ILE A 121 4.28 19.23 -3.16
C ILE A 121 3.58 20.53 -3.55
N ILE A 122 2.83 20.55 -4.65
CA ILE A 122 2.10 21.75 -5.10
C ILE A 122 1.11 22.20 -4.03
N PHE A 123 0.26 21.28 -3.55
CA PHE A 123 -0.73 21.62 -2.54
C PHE A 123 -0.10 22.03 -1.21
N GLY A 124 0.97 21.35 -0.78
CA GLY A 124 1.73 21.72 0.42
C GLY A 124 2.36 23.11 0.32
N PHE A 125 2.85 23.49 -0.86
CA PHE A 125 3.36 24.83 -1.10
C PHE A 125 2.26 25.88 -1.08
N ILE A 126 1.12 25.60 -1.74
CA ILE A 126 -0.04 26.50 -1.77
C ILE A 126 -0.57 26.74 -0.36
N THR A 127 -0.80 25.68 0.43
CA THR A 127 -1.29 25.83 1.81
C THR A 127 -0.27 26.55 2.69
N SER A 128 1.02 26.26 2.55
CA SER A 128 2.08 26.99 3.26
C SER A 128 2.09 28.48 2.93
N LEU A 129 1.65 28.89 1.73
CA LEU A 129 1.56 30.29 1.34
C LEU A 129 0.29 30.97 1.91
N PHE A 130 -0.82 30.23 1.99
CA PHE A 130 -2.09 30.73 2.56
C PHE A 130 -2.08 30.87 4.08
N PHE A 131 -1.34 30.00 4.79
CA PHE A 131 -1.23 30.02 6.26
C PHE A 131 -0.02 30.81 6.76
N LYS A 132 0.66 31.55 5.87
CA LYS A 132 1.71 32.50 6.21
C LYS A 132 1.13 33.88 6.45
#